data_AF-A0AAD2CUX1-F1
#
_entry.id   AF-A0AAD2CUX1-F1
#
_cell.length_a   1.000
_cell.length_b   1.000
_cell.length_c   1.000
_cell.angle_alpha   90.00
_cell.angle_beta   90.00
_cell.angle_gamma   90.00
#
_symmetry.space_group_name_H-M   'P 1'
#
loop_
_entity.id
_entity.type
_entity.pdbx_description
1 polymer ?
#
loop_
_entity_poly.entity_id
_entity_poly.type
_entity_poly.pdbx_seq_one_letter_code
_entity_poly.pdbx_strand_id
1 'polypeptide(L)'
;MKERSSFRSISSVILIIMLATNMFLIYNLALTTTNVDLEHNAMGQAAMHISGFTQIQFPTFKKKEEEDVMGRLVEELVEWSISKGGYFHPNVEIRRFDPSDPTSFFGAFVNGPVGVNETLIKIPGSIKLQLSKETKHGLGYESSVCELAWLLKEEYDKGNSSEYLPYINYVKEQSFGQIPAMWSPSGQHLLLRVQGDLFMVDDNGFVNPSRMTKWIDRYYETKCLNPRDEENEYLNPFFVAMAIQRGYDKALIPIYDMLNSHEGKINSITRPSIYDRNGFGVYALQDLDKGDELFYSYYHCPDCGHVPWGTPEMLRDFGYVEQYPQTFYLDDNMILYVDQDGQGGYKAWCKEQCPPKAWVQKQLEYLQRVDEDDIATATPYIPEKELNIIRQYHEALTIAFTAVLPIATENDSVLPNTTDDASKRSLE
;
A
#
# COMPACT_ATOMS: atom_id res chain seq x y z
N MET A 1 73.94 14.68 22.75
CA MET A 1 72.55 14.26 23.05
C MET A 1 71.76 14.28 21.75
N LYS A 2 71.29 13.10 21.34
CA LYS A 2 70.09 12.80 20.53
C LYS A 2 69.73 13.72 19.33
N GLU A 3 70.23 13.31 18.17
CA GLU A 3 69.45 13.25 16.93
C GLU A 3 69.25 11.77 16.55
N ARG A 4 68.01 11.36 16.26
CA ARG A 4 67.64 10.37 15.21
C ARG A 4 66.14 10.02 15.22
N SER A 5 65.63 9.92 13.99
CA SER A 5 64.59 9.04 13.45
C SER A 5 63.11 9.27 13.80
N SER A 6 62.35 9.71 12.78
CA SER A 6 61.07 9.09 12.41
C SER A 6 60.75 9.41 10.94
N PHE A 7 61.08 8.46 10.05
CA PHE A 7 60.61 8.41 8.67
C PHE A 7 60.30 6.95 8.36
N ARG A 8 59.13 6.48 8.79
CA ARG A 8 58.53 5.22 8.34
C ARG A 8 57.01 5.33 8.37
N SER A 9 56.39 4.90 7.27
CA SER A 9 55.00 4.46 7.11
C SER A 9 54.15 5.27 6.11
N ILE A 10 54.63 5.40 4.88
CA ILE A 10 53.76 5.68 3.71
C ILE A 10 53.66 4.43 2.80
N SER A 11 54.64 3.50 2.86
CA SER A 11 54.64 2.31 2.00
C SER A 11 53.59 1.25 2.34
N SER A 12 53.08 1.19 3.57
CA SER A 12 52.09 0.17 3.97
C SER A 12 50.66 0.51 3.53
N VAL A 13 50.33 1.80 3.40
CA VAL A 13 48.99 2.25 2.97
C VAL A 13 48.83 2.10 1.46
N ILE A 14 49.89 2.34 0.69
CA ILE A 14 49.88 2.19 -0.78
C ILE A 14 49.74 0.71 -1.18
N LEU A 15 50.31 -0.23 -0.41
CA LEU A 15 50.21 -1.67 -0.71
C LEU A 15 48.80 -2.23 -0.47
N ILE A 16 48.06 -1.68 0.51
CA ILE A 16 46.67 -2.09 0.81
C ILE A 16 45.71 -1.56 -0.27
N ILE A 17 45.93 -0.35 -0.77
CA ILE A 17 45.11 0.23 -1.85
C ILE A 17 45.34 -0.52 -3.18
N MET A 18 46.58 -0.92 -3.50
CA MET A 18 46.86 -1.68 -4.72
C MET A 18 46.30 -3.12 -4.71
N LEU A 19 46.16 -3.74 -3.53
CA LEU A 19 45.55 -5.07 -3.39
C LEU A 19 44.02 -5.01 -3.52
N ALA A 20 43.38 -3.93 -3.04
CA ALA A 20 41.94 -3.73 -3.17
C ALA A 20 41.51 -3.48 -4.63
N THR A 21 42.29 -2.72 -5.41
CA THR A 21 42.00 -2.46 -6.83
C THR A 21 42.21 -3.68 -7.72
N ASN A 22 43.14 -4.59 -7.37
CA ASN A 22 43.35 -5.83 -8.13
C ASN A 22 42.26 -6.88 -7.87
N MET A 23 41.68 -6.96 -6.67
CA MET A 23 40.53 -7.85 -6.44
C MET A 23 39.28 -7.40 -7.19
N PHE A 24 39.07 -6.09 -7.36
CA PHE A 24 37.91 -5.57 -8.10
C PHE A 24 38.00 -5.80 -9.63
N LEU A 25 39.22 -5.84 -10.18
CA LEU A 25 39.48 -6.16 -11.59
C LEU A 25 39.35 -7.66 -11.88
N ILE A 26 39.76 -8.54 -10.95
CA ILE A 26 39.61 -10.00 -11.10
C ILE A 26 38.14 -10.42 -10.97
N TYR A 27 37.35 -9.76 -10.11
CA TYR A 27 35.92 -10.06 -9.96
C TYR A 27 35.10 -9.65 -11.19
N ASN A 28 35.46 -8.55 -11.87
CA ASN A 28 34.79 -8.12 -13.10
C ASN A 28 35.23 -8.93 -14.33
N LEU A 29 36.45 -9.48 -14.37
CA LEU A 29 36.88 -10.36 -15.46
C LEU A 29 36.20 -11.75 -15.41
N ALA A 30 35.80 -12.20 -14.21
CA ALA A 30 35.16 -13.50 -14.02
C ALA A 30 33.65 -13.52 -14.39
N LEU A 31 33.02 -12.36 -14.56
CA LEU A 31 31.59 -12.25 -14.93
C LEU A 31 31.34 -12.09 -16.43
N THR A 32 32.39 -12.03 -17.25
CA THR A 32 32.28 -11.86 -18.72
C THR A 32 32.65 -13.10 -19.54
N THR A 33 32.88 -14.27 -18.92
CA THR A 33 33.24 -15.49 -19.66
C THR A 33 32.43 -16.71 -19.22
N THR A 34 31.14 -16.71 -19.55
CA THR A 34 30.38 -17.95 -19.82
C THR A 34 29.37 -17.69 -20.94
N ASN A 35 29.87 -17.39 -22.14
CA ASN A 35 29.16 -17.69 -23.38
C ASN A 35 29.48 -19.13 -23.74
N VAL A 36 28.48 -20.01 -23.64
CA VAL A 36 28.54 -21.35 -24.23
C VAL A 36 27.93 -21.24 -25.62
N ASP A 37 28.80 -21.32 -26.61
CA ASP A 37 28.46 -21.61 -28.00
C ASP A 37 27.75 -22.97 -28.08
N LEU A 38 26.55 -22.99 -28.64
CA LEU A 38 25.98 -24.16 -29.28
C LEU A 38 25.45 -23.76 -30.66
N GLU A 39 26.36 -23.74 -31.63
CA GLU A 39 26.01 -23.99 -33.02
C GLU A 39 25.47 -25.43 -33.13
N HIS A 40 24.29 -25.61 -33.71
CA HIS A 40 24.02 -26.76 -34.57
C HIS A 40 23.10 -26.34 -35.73
N ASN A 41 23.69 -26.42 -36.92
CA ASN A 41 23.04 -26.26 -38.21
C ASN A 41 22.04 -27.40 -38.50
N ALA A 42 20.97 -27.02 -39.19
CA ALA A 42 20.30 -27.73 -40.27
C ALA A 42 20.05 -29.24 -40.13
N MET A 43 18.78 -29.63 -39.94
CA MET A 43 18.27 -30.82 -40.62
C MET A 43 16.80 -30.66 -41.01
N GLY A 44 16.55 -30.96 -42.28
CA GLY A 44 15.31 -30.76 -43.00
C GLY A 44 14.19 -31.74 -42.67
N GLN A 45 13.09 -31.46 -43.36
CA GLN A 45 11.86 -32.22 -43.48
C GLN A 45 12.09 -33.75 -43.54
N ALA A 46 11.54 -34.45 -42.55
CA ALA A 46 11.16 -35.85 -42.67
C ALA A 46 9.92 -36.09 -41.79
N ALA A 47 8.75 -36.10 -42.43
CA ALA A 47 7.54 -36.62 -41.82
C ALA A 47 7.65 -38.15 -41.70
N MET A 48 7.82 -38.66 -40.48
CA MET A 48 7.68 -40.08 -40.17
C MET A 48 6.55 -40.27 -39.16
N HIS A 49 5.49 -40.93 -39.64
CA HIS A 49 4.42 -41.50 -38.84
C HIS A 49 4.99 -42.52 -37.86
N ILE A 50 5.01 -42.20 -36.57
CA ILE A 50 5.18 -43.18 -35.49
C ILE A 50 3.87 -43.21 -34.70
N SER A 51 3.00 -44.15 -35.08
CA SER A 51 1.84 -44.57 -34.29
C SER A 51 2.32 -45.50 -33.17
N GLY A 52 2.29 -45.04 -31.92
CA GLY A 52 2.58 -45.89 -30.77
C GLY A 52 3.04 -45.17 -29.52
N PHE A 53 2.33 -44.14 -29.06
CA PHE A 53 2.50 -43.61 -27.71
C PHE A 53 1.32 -44.07 -26.85
N THR A 54 1.60 -45.00 -25.95
CA THR A 54 0.72 -45.39 -24.84
C THR A 54 0.42 -44.14 -24.01
N GLN A 55 -0.86 -43.80 -23.83
CA GLN A 55 -1.28 -42.74 -22.93
C GLN A 55 -0.81 -43.08 -21.51
N ILE A 56 0.27 -42.44 -21.06
CA ILE A 56 0.63 -42.39 -19.65
C ILE A 56 -0.41 -41.47 -19.00
N GLN A 57 -1.41 -42.08 -18.35
CA GLN A 57 -2.30 -41.34 -17.47
C GLN A 57 -1.48 -40.83 -16.29
N PHE A 58 -1.16 -39.53 -16.31
CA PHE A 58 -0.65 -38.88 -15.12
C PHE A 58 -1.73 -38.94 -14.05
N PRO A 59 -1.41 -39.37 -12.82
CA PRO A 59 -2.38 -39.34 -11.73
C PRO A 59 -2.82 -37.89 -11.56
N THR A 60 -4.13 -37.65 -11.66
CA THR A 60 -4.74 -36.40 -11.25
C THR A 60 -4.40 -36.20 -9.77
N PHE A 61 -3.43 -35.35 -9.49
CA PHE A 61 -3.16 -34.88 -8.14
C PHE A 61 -4.46 -34.22 -7.67
N LYS A 62 -5.16 -34.87 -6.74
CA LYS A 62 -6.20 -34.21 -5.97
C LYS A 62 -5.51 -33.05 -5.26
N LYS A 63 -5.80 -31.83 -5.70
CA LYS A 63 -5.40 -30.60 -5.01
C LYS A 63 -5.89 -30.79 -3.57
N LYS A 64 -4.95 -30.98 -2.64
CA LYS A 64 -5.27 -31.00 -1.21
C LYS A 64 -5.96 -29.67 -0.95
N GLU A 65 -7.17 -29.68 -0.43
CA GLU A 65 -7.84 -28.44 0.00
C GLU A 65 -6.86 -27.72 0.91
N GLU A 66 -6.27 -26.64 0.41
CA GLU A 66 -5.48 -25.73 1.23
C GLU A 66 -6.49 -25.09 2.18
N GLU A 67 -6.37 -25.44 3.45
CA GLU A 67 -7.19 -24.86 4.51
C GLU A 67 -7.06 -23.34 4.44
N ASP A 68 -8.19 -22.60 4.40
CA ASP A 68 -8.19 -21.14 4.43
C ASP A 68 -7.81 -20.66 5.84
N VAL A 69 -6.52 -20.70 6.13
CA VAL A 69 -5.93 -20.31 7.42
C VAL A 69 -6.39 -18.91 7.79
N MET A 70 -6.43 -17.99 6.82
CA MET A 70 -6.87 -16.62 7.06
C MET A 70 -8.35 -16.54 7.44
N GLY A 71 -9.24 -17.26 6.75
CA GLY A 71 -10.65 -17.34 7.12
C GLY A 71 -10.84 -17.79 8.57
N ARG A 72 -10.14 -18.85 8.99
CA ARG A 72 -10.17 -19.33 10.38
C ARG A 72 -9.68 -18.28 11.38
N LEU A 73 -8.60 -17.56 11.09
CA LEU A 73 -8.08 -16.51 11.97
C LEU A 73 -9.04 -15.32 12.11
N VAL A 74 -9.78 -15.01 11.05
CA VAL A 74 -10.83 -13.97 11.09
C VAL A 74 -12.00 -14.40 11.96
N GLU A 75 -12.43 -15.66 11.89
CA GLU A 75 -13.44 -16.22 12.79
C GLU A 75 -12.97 -16.17 14.26
N GLU A 76 -11.73 -16.59 14.53
CA GLU A 76 -11.11 -16.52 15.87
C GLU A 76 -11.06 -15.08 16.40
N LEU A 77 -10.83 -14.09 15.53
CA LEU A 77 -10.87 -12.66 15.89
C LEU A 77 -12.27 -12.21 16.32
N VAL A 78 -13.31 -12.60 15.58
CA VAL A 78 -14.71 -12.27 15.89
C VAL A 78 -15.11 -12.90 17.23
N GLU A 79 -14.83 -14.19 17.42
CA GLU A 79 -15.09 -14.91 18.67
C GLU A 79 -14.37 -14.26 19.85
N TRP A 80 -13.10 -13.89 19.67
CA TRP A 80 -12.32 -13.21 20.69
C TRP A 80 -12.92 -11.86 21.06
N SER A 81 -13.33 -11.03 20.09
CA SER A 81 -14.00 -9.76 20.35
C SER A 81 -15.30 -9.94 21.14
N ILE A 82 -16.14 -10.90 20.76
CA ILE A 82 -17.37 -11.24 21.49
C ILE A 82 -17.04 -11.68 22.93
N SER A 83 -16.03 -12.52 23.13
CA SER A 83 -15.58 -12.98 24.45
C SER A 83 -15.14 -11.83 25.37
N LYS A 84 -14.74 -10.69 24.79
CA LYS A 84 -14.33 -9.46 25.49
C LYS A 84 -15.47 -8.46 25.67
N GLY A 85 -16.73 -8.86 25.45
CA GLY A 85 -17.91 -8.01 25.60
C GLY A 85 -18.27 -7.21 24.33
N GLY A 86 -17.71 -7.63 23.19
CA GLY A 86 -18.05 -7.13 21.86
C GLY A 86 -19.40 -7.64 21.40
N TYR A 87 -19.79 -7.21 20.21
CA TYR A 87 -20.98 -7.68 19.53
C TYR A 87 -20.69 -7.78 18.04
N PHE A 88 -21.21 -8.80 17.40
CA PHE A 88 -21.13 -8.99 15.97
C PHE A 88 -22.53 -9.39 15.50
N HIS A 89 -23.11 -8.61 14.59
CA HIS A 89 -24.47 -8.81 14.16
C HIS A 89 -24.62 -10.18 13.48
N PRO A 90 -25.65 -10.98 13.78
CA PRO A 90 -25.79 -12.34 13.23
C PRO A 90 -25.95 -12.35 11.70
N ASN A 91 -26.40 -11.23 11.13
CA ASN A 91 -26.51 -11.06 9.68
C ASN A 91 -25.27 -10.43 9.02
N VAL A 92 -24.14 -10.33 9.73
CA VAL A 92 -22.87 -9.83 9.19
C VAL A 92 -21.86 -10.98 9.21
N GLU A 93 -20.98 -11.03 8.22
CA GLU A 93 -19.85 -11.95 8.14
C GLU A 93 -18.62 -11.21 7.60
N ILE A 94 -17.42 -11.66 7.96
CA ILE A 94 -16.18 -11.20 7.30
C ILE A 94 -15.68 -12.33 6.44
N ARG A 95 -15.50 -12.05 5.15
CA ARG A 95 -15.05 -13.04 4.17
C ARG A 95 -14.30 -12.37 3.04
N ARG A 96 -13.70 -13.18 2.18
CA ARG A 96 -13.15 -12.71 0.92
C ARG A 96 -14.24 -12.19 0.00
N PHE A 97 -13.93 -11.13 -0.74
CA PHE A 97 -14.81 -10.60 -1.79
C PHE A 97 -15.13 -11.68 -2.83
N ASP A 98 -14.11 -12.35 -3.37
CA ASP A 98 -14.23 -13.60 -4.11
C ASP A 98 -13.79 -14.79 -3.24
N PRO A 99 -14.73 -15.62 -2.74
CA PRO A 99 -14.40 -16.80 -1.92
C PRO A 99 -13.57 -17.86 -2.66
N SER A 100 -13.53 -17.84 -4.00
CA SER A 100 -12.75 -18.79 -4.80
C SER A 100 -11.31 -18.36 -5.02
N ASP A 101 -11.00 -17.09 -4.75
CA ASP A 101 -9.67 -16.52 -4.89
C ASP A 101 -9.05 -16.25 -3.50
N PRO A 102 -8.06 -17.06 -3.06
CA PRO A 102 -7.38 -16.85 -1.78
C PRO A 102 -6.52 -15.57 -1.75
N THR A 103 -6.37 -14.87 -2.88
CA THR A 103 -5.69 -13.57 -2.96
C THR A 103 -6.68 -12.40 -2.93
N SER A 104 -7.98 -12.65 -3.06
CA SER A 104 -9.02 -11.64 -2.90
C SER A 104 -8.97 -11.03 -1.50
N PHE A 105 -9.19 -9.72 -1.45
CA PHE A 105 -9.28 -8.97 -0.20
C PHE A 105 -10.46 -9.43 0.66
N PHE A 106 -10.37 -9.16 1.96
CA PHE A 106 -11.45 -9.36 2.92
C PHE A 106 -12.33 -8.11 2.99
N GLY A 107 -13.61 -8.32 3.23
CA GLY A 107 -14.57 -7.26 3.56
C GLY A 107 -15.60 -7.80 4.55
N ALA A 108 -16.38 -6.90 5.15
CA ALA A 108 -17.52 -7.25 5.97
C ALA A 108 -18.79 -7.19 5.12
N PHE A 109 -19.55 -8.28 5.06
CA PHE A 109 -20.71 -8.42 4.20
C PHE A 109 -21.96 -8.76 5.01
N VAL A 110 -23.09 -8.31 4.51
CA VAL A 110 -24.42 -8.61 5.06
C VAL A 110 -24.93 -9.91 4.45
N ASN A 111 -25.34 -10.88 5.28
CA ASN A 111 -25.85 -12.18 4.82
C ASN A 111 -27.38 -12.35 4.99
N GLY A 112 -28.06 -11.31 5.51
CA GLY A 112 -29.51 -11.20 5.72
C GLY A 112 -29.90 -9.74 6.04
N PRO A 113 -31.18 -9.37 6.02
CA PRO A 113 -31.57 -7.97 6.14
C PRO A 113 -31.09 -7.33 7.45
N VAL A 114 -30.66 -6.07 7.39
CA VAL A 114 -30.31 -5.23 8.55
C VAL A 114 -31.00 -3.89 8.43
N GLY A 115 -31.69 -3.47 9.49
CA GLY A 115 -32.36 -2.17 9.52
C GLY A 115 -31.40 -1.00 9.76
N VAL A 116 -31.80 0.17 9.30
CA VAL A 116 -31.13 1.44 9.61
C VAL A 116 -30.94 1.62 11.13
N ASN A 117 -29.79 2.17 11.53
CA ASN A 117 -29.35 2.36 12.92
C ASN A 117 -29.11 1.11 13.75
N GLU A 118 -29.28 -0.11 13.20
CA GLU A 118 -28.89 -1.31 13.91
C GLU A 118 -27.38 -1.34 14.15
N THR A 119 -26.97 -1.88 15.29
CA THR A 119 -25.56 -2.11 15.59
C THR A 119 -25.09 -3.27 14.72
N LEU A 120 -24.08 -3.03 13.89
CA LEU A 120 -23.45 -4.05 13.06
C LEU A 120 -22.34 -4.75 13.84
N ILE A 121 -21.49 -3.96 14.50
CA ILE A 121 -20.31 -4.43 15.23
C ILE A 121 -20.14 -3.56 16.47
N LYS A 122 -19.77 -4.14 17.60
CA LYS A 122 -19.30 -3.42 18.80
C LYS A 122 -17.90 -3.90 19.14
N ILE A 123 -16.96 -2.98 19.13
CA ILE A 123 -15.54 -3.21 19.41
C ILE A 123 -15.25 -2.82 20.86
N PRO A 124 -14.90 -3.77 21.75
CA PRO A 124 -14.49 -3.46 23.11
C PRO A 124 -13.22 -2.61 23.15
N GLY A 125 -13.13 -1.71 24.13
CA GLY A 125 -11.93 -0.92 24.34
C GLY A 125 -10.69 -1.76 24.62
N SER A 126 -10.86 -2.92 25.26
CA SER A 126 -9.78 -3.81 25.70
C SER A 126 -9.10 -4.62 24.58
N ILE A 127 -9.64 -4.62 23.36
CA ILE A 127 -9.03 -5.35 22.24
C ILE A 127 -8.25 -4.43 21.29
N LYS A 128 -8.33 -3.12 21.48
CA LYS A 128 -7.61 -2.13 20.68
C LYS A 128 -6.15 -2.09 21.11
N LEU A 129 -5.23 -2.23 20.16
CA LEU A 129 -3.83 -1.96 20.41
C LEU A 129 -3.59 -0.47 20.19
N GLN A 130 -3.68 0.31 21.27
CA GLN A 130 -3.78 1.78 21.20
C GLN A 130 -2.70 2.47 22.06
N LEU A 131 -2.10 3.52 21.52
CA LEU A 131 -1.17 4.39 22.26
C LEU A 131 -1.90 5.07 23.42
N SER A 132 -1.23 5.23 24.56
CA SER A 132 -1.84 5.85 25.72
C SER A 132 -2.24 7.31 25.43
N LYS A 133 -3.28 7.82 26.11
CA LYS A 133 -3.68 9.23 25.96
C LYS A 133 -2.59 10.20 26.44
N GLU A 134 -1.67 9.72 27.26
CA GLU A 134 -0.55 10.48 27.82
C GLU A 134 0.61 10.61 26.84
N THR A 135 0.63 9.80 25.77
CA THR A 135 1.57 10.00 24.66
C THR A 135 1.28 11.34 24.02
N LYS A 136 2.18 12.29 24.31
CA LYS A 136 1.99 13.74 24.29
C LYS A 136 1.10 14.21 23.14
N HIS A 137 0.06 14.98 23.48
CA HIS A 137 -0.56 15.90 22.52
C HIS A 137 0.55 16.73 21.86
N GLY A 138 0.81 16.52 20.57
CA GLY A 138 1.87 17.19 19.83
C GLY A 138 2.87 16.29 19.10
N LEU A 139 2.79 14.96 19.24
CA LEU A 139 3.47 14.08 18.28
C LEU A 139 2.78 14.19 16.92
N GLY A 140 3.56 14.48 15.87
CA GLY A 140 3.06 14.44 14.50
C GLY A 140 2.58 13.05 14.11
N TYR A 141 1.81 12.95 13.02
CA TYR A 141 1.30 11.68 12.49
C TYR A 141 2.42 10.63 12.35
N GLU A 142 3.56 11.03 11.77
CA GLU A 142 4.70 10.15 11.54
C GLU A 142 5.25 9.53 12.85
N SER A 143 5.30 10.31 13.95
CA SER A 143 5.72 9.80 15.25
C SER A 143 4.70 8.83 15.85
N SER A 144 3.41 9.09 15.67
CA SER A 144 2.33 8.21 16.14
C SER A 144 2.38 6.86 15.44
N VAL A 145 2.61 6.85 14.12
CA VAL A 145 2.80 5.63 13.34
C VAL A 145 4.00 4.83 13.85
N CYS A 146 5.16 5.47 14.09
CA CYS A 146 6.33 4.77 14.61
C CYS A 146 6.08 4.12 15.98
N GLU A 147 5.46 4.87 16.91
CA GLU A 147 5.16 4.33 18.25
C GLU A 147 4.16 3.18 18.18
N LEU A 148 3.14 3.28 17.31
CA LEU A 148 2.16 2.22 17.10
C LEU A 148 2.81 0.98 16.49
N ALA A 149 3.73 1.16 15.55
CA ALA A 149 4.48 0.07 14.94
C ALA A 149 5.43 -0.63 15.93
N TRP A 150 6.07 0.11 16.85
CA TRP A 150 6.83 -0.48 17.95
C TRP A 150 5.95 -1.24 18.94
N LEU A 151 4.79 -0.70 19.27
CA LEU A 151 3.80 -1.38 20.11
C LEU A 151 3.32 -2.70 19.46
N LEU A 152 3.07 -2.68 18.15
CA LEU A 152 2.76 -3.89 17.38
C LEU A 152 3.90 -4.91 17.43
N LYS A 153 5.15 -4.48 17.22
CA LYS A 153 6.32 -5.37 17.33
C LYS A 153 6.43 -5.99 18.73
N GLU A 154 6.24 -5.20 19.79
CA GLU A 154 6.29 -5.69 21.16
C GLU A 154 5.26 -6.82 21.41
N GLU A 155 4.02 -6.62 20.98
CA GLU A 155 2.99 -7.67 21.07
C GLU A 155 3.27 -8.86 20.16
N TYR A 156 3.86 -8.62 18.99
CA TYR A 156 4.27 -9.68 18.08
C TYR A 156 5.35 -10.58 18.69
N ASP A 157 6.37 -9.98 19.33
CA ASP A 157 7.51 -10.66 19.94
C ASP A 157 7.12 -11.43 21.22
N LYS A 158 6.06 -11.00 21.92
CA LYS A 158 5.46 -11.77 23.04
C LYS A 158 4.92 -13.13 22.60
N GLY A 159 4.65 -13.34 21.32
CA GLY A 159 4.11 -14.60 20.79
C GLY A 159 2.86 -15.05 21.54
N ASN A 160 2.83 -16.29 22.02
CA ASN A 160 1.67 -16.87 22.73
C ASN A 160 1.35 -16.19 24.07
N SER A 161 2.20 -15.30 24.58
CA SER A 161 1.95 -14.54 25.81
C SER A 161 1.28 -13.18 25.58
N SER A 162 1.09 -12.76 24.32
CA SER A 162 0.37 -11.52 24.00
C SER A 162 -1.10 -11.62 24.40
N GLU A 163 -1.62 -10.56 25.03
CA GLU A 163 -3.05 -10.44 25.31
C GLU A 163 -3.89 -10.24 24.03
N TYR A 164 -3.21 -9.88 22.93
CA TYR A 164 -3.76 -9.64 21.60
C TYR A 164 -3.48 -10.81 20.65
N LEU A 165 -3.16 -12.00 21.17
CA LEU A 165 -2.72 -13.16 20.39
C LEU A 165 -3.58 -13.45 19.14
N PRO A 166 -4.93 -13.44 19.17
CA PRO A 166 -5.73 -13.64 17.96
C PRO A 166 -5.44 -12.62 16.86
N TYR A 167 -5.26 -11.35 17.22
CA TYR A 167 -4.88 -10.30 16.27
C TYR A 167 -3.43 -10.42 15.80
N ILE A 168 -2.51 -10.79 16.68
CA ILE A 168 -1.12 -11.05 16.28
C ILE A 168 -1.03 -12.23 15.31
N ASN A 169 -1.82 -13.28 15.50
CA ASN A 169 -1.88 -14.40 14.55
C ASN A 169 -2.42 -13.94 13.18
N TYR A 170 -3.47 -13.12 13.17
CA TYR A 170 -3.97 -12.49 11.94
C TYR A 170 -2.89 -11.65 11.23
N VAL A 171 -2.14 -10.83 11.98
CA VAL A 171 -1.06 -9.99 11.43
C VAL A 171 0.08 -10.84 10.85
N LYS A 172 0.45 -11.96 11.51
CA LYS A 172 1.50 -12.89 11.04
C LYS A 172 1.24 -13.45 9.65
N GLU A 173 -0.02 -13.68 9.32
CA GLU A 173 -0.43 -14.24 8.03
C GLU A 173 -0.65 -13.16 6.96
N GLN A 174 -0.47 -11.87 7.28
CA GLN A 174 -0.53 -10.82 6.27
C GLN A 174 0.65 -10.91 5.30
N SER A 175 0.35 -10.82 4.01
CA SER A 175 1.36 -10.87 2.96
C SER A 175 2.29 -9.66 3.01
N PHE A 176 3.59 -9.87 2.83
CA PHE A 176 4.54 -8.79 2.58
C PHE A 176 4.28 -8.12 1.22
N GLY A 177 4.72 -6.87 1.04
CA GLY A 177 4.60 -6.18 -0.26
C GLY A 177 3.19 -5.74 -0.62
N GLN A 178 2.30 -5.49 0.37
CA GLN A 178 0.95 -5.00 0.11
C GLN A 178 0.92 -3.57 -0.44
N ILE A 179 1.88 -2.74 -0.05
CA ILE A 179 1.96 -1.32 -0.43
C ILE A 179 3.18 -1.01 -1.32
N PRO A 180 3.11 0.04 -2.16
CA PRO A 180 4.19 0.45 -3.05
C PRO A 180 5.57 0.57 -2.41
N ALA A 181 5.64 1.07 -1.17
CA ALA A 181 6.92 1.23 -0.49
C ALA A 181 7.63 -0.10 -0.16
N MET A 182 6.89 -1.21 -0.21
CA MET A 182 7.36 -2.57 0.07
C MET A 182 7.42 -3.44 -1.19
N TRP A 183 7.10 -2.89 -2.36
CA TRP A 183 7.15 -3.59 -3.64
C TRP A 183 8.58 -3.84 -4.11
N SER A 184 8.70 -4.72 -5.11
CA SER A 184 9.96 -4.95 -5.82
C SER A 184 10.54 -3.64 -6.38
N PRO A 185 11.89 -3.50 -6.48
CA PRO A 185 12.49 -2.30 -7.06
C PRO A 185 11.99 -1.98 -8.48
N SER A 186 11.73 -3.02 -9.29
CA SER A 186 11.16 -2.88 -10.64
C SER A 186 9.72 -2.36 -10.59
N GLY A 187 8.89 -2.87 -9.67
CA GLY A 187 7.52 -2.40 -9.46
C GLY A 187 7.49 -0.95 -8.99
N GLN A 188 8.35 -0.58 -8.04
CA GLN A 188 8.50 0.81 -7.58
C GLN A 188 8.91 1.73 -8.72
N HIS A 189 9.87 1.32 -9.56
CA HIS A 189 10.33 2.12 -10.69
C HIS A 189 9.23 2.33 -11.73
N LEU A 190 8.50 1.27 -12.10
CA LEU A 190 7.39 1.38 -13.05
C LEU A 190 6.25 2.23 -12.49
N LEU A 191 5.91 2.09 -11.21
CA LEU A 191 4.87 2.92 -10.59
C LEU A 191 5.22 4.41 -10.64
N LEU A 192 6.46 4.77 -10.28
CA LEU A 192 6.93 6.16 -10.37
C LEU A 192 6.90 6.67 -11.82
N ARG A 193 7.15 5.80 -12.79
CA ARG A 193 7.02 6.13 -14.22
C ARG A 193 5.56 6.33 -14.63
N VAL A 194 4.61 5.53 -14.13
CA VAL A 194 3.18 5.76 -14.40
C VAL A 194 2.69 7.06 -13.76
N GLN A 195 3.12 7.35 -12.53
CA GLN A 195 2.78 8.60 -11.84
C GLN A 195 3.33 9.83 -12.56
N GLY A 196 4.53 9.75 -13.16
CA GLY A 196 5.17 10.87 -13.83
C GLY A 196 5.46 12.03 -12.87
N ASP A 197 5.10 13.25 -13.29
CA ASP A 197 5.33 14.48 -12.52
C ASP A 197 4.15 14.83 -11.60
N LEU A 198 3.19 13.92 -11.39
CA LEU A 198 2.06 14.17 -10.51
C LEU A 198 2.51 14.23 -9.06
N PHE A 199 2.26 15.37 -8.43
CA PHE A 199 2.46 15.53 -7.00
C PHE A 199 1.36 14.79 -6.23
N MET A 200 1.68 14.43 -4.99
CA MET A 200 0.70 13.95 -4.01
C MET A 200 0.59 14.99 -2.91
N VAL A 201 -0.46 14.91 -2.12
CA VAL A 201 -0.64 15.75 -0.93
C VAL A 201 -0.46 14.88 0.32
N ASP A 202 0.23 15.42 1.33
CA ASP A 202 0.19 14.92 2.70
C ASP A 202 -0.16 16.05 3.67
N ASP A 203 -0.18 15.76 4.98
CA ASP A 203 -0.45 16.75 6.03
C ASP A 203 0.50 17.96 6.01
N ASN A 204 1.64 17.86 5.32
CA ASN A 204 2.65 18.90 5.16
C ASN A 204 2.65 19.52 3.75
N GLY A 205 1.61 19.25 2.94
CA GLY A 205 1.43 19.80 1.59
C GLY A 205 1.95 18.89 0.48
N PHE A 206 2.42 19.49 -0.62
CA PHE A 206 2.89 18.73 -1.78
C PHE A 206 4.17 17.95 -1.49
N VAL A 207 4.12 16.66 -1.78
CA VAL A 207 5.28 15.78 -1.66
C VAL A 207 5.85 15.39 -3.01
N ASN A 208 7.16 15.18 -3.03
CA ASN A 208 7.90 14.71 -4.19
C ASN A 208 7.32 13.36 -4.67
N PRO A 209 7.21 13.09 -5.99
CA PRO A 209 6.70 11.82 -6.51
C PRO A 209 7.36 10.58 -5.91
N SER A 210 8.65 10.63 -5.56
CA SER A 210 9.36 9.54 -4.88
C SER A 210 8.72 9.11 -3.56
N ARG A 211 7.95 9.98 -2.88
CA ARG A 211 7.18 9.62 -1.68
C ARG A 211 6.14 8.53 -1.96
N MET A 212 5.79 8.21 -3.21
CA MET A 212 4.90 7.09 -3.51
C MET A 212 5.52 5.74 -3.07
N THR A 213 6.84 5.60 -3.19
CA THR A 213 7.55 4.33 -2.96
C THR A 213 8.66 4.42 -1.91
N LYS A 214 9.10 5.62 -1.54
CA LYS A 214 10.25 5.83 -0.64
C LYS A 214 9.90 6.38 0.72
N TRP A 215 8.61 6.55 1.01
CA TRP A 215 8.20 7.13 2.28
C TRP A 215 8.67 6.28 3.47
N ILE A 216 8.61 4.95 3.36
CA ILE A 216 8.97 4.05 4.48
C ILE A 216 10.46 4.09 4.82
N ASP A 217 11.31 4.29 3.80
CA ASP A 217 12.76 4.46 3.98
C ASP A 217 13.04 5.69 4.86
N ARG A 218 12.26 6.76 4.68
CA ARG A 218 12.39 7.97 5.53
C ARG A 218 12.02 7.70 6.99
N TYR A 219 10.94 6.95 7.22
CA TYR A 219 10.55 6.53 8.57
C TYR A 219 11.65 5.71 9.23
N TYR A 220 12.21 4.77 8.47
CA TYR A 220 13.32 3.91 8.87
C TYR A 220 14.58 4.71 9.23
N GLU A 221 14.95 5.69 8.40
CA GLU A 221 16.18 6.46 8.57
C GLU A 221 16.09 7.52 9.69
N THR A 222 14.92 8.11 9.93
CA THR A 222 14.84 9.38 10.67
C THR A 222 13.94 9.41 11.89
N LYS A 223 12.95 8.51 12.02
CA LYS A 223 11.88 8.67 13.02
C LYS A 223 11.54 7.42 13.83
N CYS A 224 11.67 6.23 13.26
CA CYS A 224 11.30 4.98 13.95
C CYS A 224 12.48 4.27 14.63
N LEU A 225 13.59 4.96 14.91
CA LEU A 225 14.65 4.42 15.77
C LEU A 225 14.08 4.18 17.17
N ASN A 226 14.34 3.02 17.77
CA ASN A 226 13.87 2.73 19.12
C ASN A 226 14.46 3.76 20.10
N PRO A 227 13.67 4.68 20.67
CA PRO A 227 14.21 5.71 21.55
C PRO A 227 14.69 5.12 22.90
N ARG A 228 14.34 3.86 23.19
CA ARG A 228 14.67 3.17 24.43
C ARG A 228 15.92 2.30 24.34
N ASP A 229 16.50 2.13 23.16
CA ASP A 229 17.59 1.19 22.96
C ASP A 229 18.92 1.89 22.69
N GLU A 230 19.94 1.57 23.49
CA GLU A 230 21.31 2.03 23.28
C GLU A 230 21.95 1.34 22.06
N GLU A 231 21.36 0.24 21.58
CA GLU A 231 21.91 -0.62 20.52
C GLU A 231 21.40 -0.31 19.10
N ASN A 232 20.61 0.77 18.89
CA ASN A 232 20.05 1.14 17.58
C ASN A 232 19.30 -0.03 16.90
N GLU A 233 18.40 -0.73 17.61
CA GLU A 233 17.52 -1.71 16.97
C GLU A 233 16.63 -0.99 15.94
N TYR A 234 16.71 -1.44 14.69
CA TYR A 234 15.88 -0.91 13.61
C TYR A 234 14.54 -1.64 13.57
N LEU A 235 13.46 -0.87 13.47
CA LEU A 235 12.12 -1.42 13.30
C LEU A 235 11.99 -2.06 11.91
N ASN A 236 11.55 -3.32 11.85
CA ASN A 236 11.26 -3.97 10.57
C ASN A 236 10.16 -3.17 9.83
N PRO A 237 10.37 -2.76 8.56
CA PRO A 237 9.40 -1.99 7.78
C PRO A 237 8.01 -2.64 7.69
N PHE A 238 7.92 -3.96 7.85
CA PHE A 238 6.64 -4.66 7.98
C PHE A 238 5.73 -4.03 9.03
N PHE A 239 6.23 -3.73 10.23
CA PHE A 239 5.40 -3.19 11.32
C PHE A 239 4.92 -1.77 11.02
N VAL A 240 5.76 -0.96 10.37
CA VAL A 240 5.38 0.39 9.93
C VAL A 240 4.31 0.33 8.85
N ALA A 241 4.49 -0.56 7.87
CA ALA A 241 3.52 -0.80 6.81
C ALA A 241 2.16 -1.26 7.39
N MET A 242 2.18 -2.16 8.37
CA MET A 242 0.96 -2.62 9.07
C MET A 242 0.30 -1.50 9.86
N ALA A 243 1.08 -0.67 10.57
CA ALA A 243 0.56 0.47 11.32
C ALA A 243 -0.10 1.52 10.43
N ILE A 244 0.36 1.72 9.20
CA ILE A 244 -0.26 2.65 8.24
C ILE A 244 -1.48 2.04 7.57
N GLN A 245 -1.37 0.82 7.04
CA GLN A 245 -2.45 0.19 6.28
C GLN A 245 -3.68 -0.13 7.14
N ARG A 246 -3.46 -0.47 8.41
CA ARG A 246 -4.52 -0.95 9.31
C ARG A 246 -4.75 -0.06 10.52
N GLY A 247 -3.81 0.84 10.81
CA GLY A 247 -3.94 1.74 11.93
C GLY A 247 -4.93 2.84 11.62
N TYR A 248 -5.65 3.24 12.65
CA TYR A 248 -6.39 4.49 12.67
C TYR A 248 -5.64 5.42 13.64
N ASP A 249 -4.82 6.30 13.06
CA ASP A 249 -3.90 7.25 13.72
C ASP A 249 -3.00 6.65 14.82
N LYS A 250 -3.59 6.37 15.98
CA LYS A 250 -2.92 5.94 17.22
C LYS A 250 -3.39 4.56 17.71
N ALA A 251 -4.18 3.84 16.92
CA ALA A 251 -4.73 2.55 17.31
C ALA A 251 -4.77 1.58 16.14
N LEU A 252 -4.40 0.33 16.39
CA LEU A 252 -4.78 -0.82 15.57
C LEU A 252 -6.05 -1.42 16.18
N ILE A 253 -7.09 -1.58 15.37
CA ILE A 253 -8.44 -1.90 15.84
C ILE A 253 -8.88 -3.20 15.15
N PRO A 254 -8.71 -4.36 15.81
CA PRO A 254 -9.09 -5.65 15.23
C PRO A 254 -10.57 -5.65 14.81
N ILE A 255 -10.88 -6.37 13.72
CA ILE A 255 -12.21 -6.46 13.08
C ILE A 255 -12.58 -5.18 12.32
N TYR A 256 -12.40 -4.01 12.95
CA TYR A 256 -12.70 -2.74 12.30
C TYR A 256 -11.78 -2.46 11.10
N ASP A 257 -10.50 -2.83 11.22
CA ASP A 257 -9.49 -2.71 10.16
C ASP A 257 -9.67 -3.70 8.97
N MET A 258 -10.77 -4.47 8.97
CA MET A 258 -11.20 -5.33 7.86
C MET A 258 -12.42 -4.79 7.11
N LEU A 259 -13.01 -3.67 7.56
CA LEU A 259 -14.01 -2.96 6.77
C LEU A 259 -13.27 -2.17 5.68
N ASN A 260 -13.85 -2.09 4.49
CA ASN A 260 -13.25 -1.36 3.38
C ASN A 260 -13.76 0.08 3.30
N SER A 261 -12.98 0.94 2.65
CA SER A 261 -13.40 2.29 2.29
C SER A 261 -14.11 2.29 0.95
N HIS A 262 -15.19 3.07 0.82
CA HIS A 262 -15.76 3.40 -0.49
C HIS A 262 -16.61 4.67 -0.43
N GLU A 263 -16.16 5.71 -1.11
CA GLU A 263 -16.72 7.08 -0.95
C GLU A 263 -18.11 7.25 -1.58
N GLY A 264 -18.44 6.47 -2.59
CA GLY A 264 -19.78 6.43 -3.19
C GLY A 264 -20.77 5.45 -2.54
N LYS A 265 -20.34 4.62 -1.58
CA LYS A 265 -21.16 3.51 -1.04
C LYS A 265 -21.16 3.46 0.49
N ILE A 266 -20.76 4.55 1.15
CA ILE A 266 -20.73 4.65 2.61
C ILE A 266 -22.11 4.30 3.17
N ASN A 267 -22.17 3.23 3.95
CA ASN A 267 -23.42 2.70 4.49
C ASN A 267 -23.31 2.34 5.98
N SER A 268 -22.18 2.68 6.61
CA SER A 268 -21.93 2.48 8.03
C SER A 268 -21.26 3.69 8.68
N ILE A 269 -21.42 3.84 10.00
CA ILE A 269 -20.82 4.91 10.80
C ILE A 269 -20.39 4.41 12.18
N THR A 270 -19.35 5.01 12.74
CA THR A 270 -18.87 4.74 14.10
C THR A 270 -19.48 5.68 15.15
N ARG A 271 -19.83 5.15 16.32
CA ARG A 271 -20.20 5.94 17.52
C ARG A 271 -20.09 5.12 18.82
N PRO A 272 -19.69 5.71 19.97
CA PRO A 272 -19.05 7.02 20.10
C PRO A 272 -17.66 7.00 19.43
N SER A 273 -16.80 7.96 19.76
CA SER A 273 -15.43 8.05 19.25
C SER A 273 -14.71 6.70 19.23
N ILE A 274 -13.98 6.40 18.17
CA ILE A 274 -13.15 5.20 18.07
C ILE A 274 -12.07 5.14 19.18
N TYR A 275 -11.72 6.29 19.77
CA TYR A 275 -10.80 6.42 20.91
C TYR A 275 -11.47 6.28 22.28
N ASP A 276 -12.77 5.98 22.34
CA ASP A 276 -13.45 5.72 23.60
C ASP A 276 -12.78 4.53 24.32
N ARG A 277 -12.57 4.69 25.63
CA ARG A 277 -11.86 3.69 26.45
C ARG A 277 -12.69 2.42 26.67
N ASN A 278 -14.01 2.52 26.60
CA ASN A 278 -14.92 1.39 26.73
C ASN A 278 -15.18 0.71 25.38
N GLY A 279 -14.73 1.32 24.29
CA GLY A 279 -14.96 0.84 22.93
C GLY A 279 -16.04 1.64 22.20
N PHE A 280 -16.34 1.23 20.97
CA PHE A 280 -17.27 1.90 20.08
C PHE A 280 -18.11 0.89 19.31
N GLY A 281 -19.13 1.36 18.60
CA GLY A 281 -19.92 0.54 17.68
C GLY A 281 -19.89 1.08 16.26
N VAL A 282 -20.05 0.17 15.31
CA VAL A 282 -20.36 0.40 13.90
C VAL A 282 -21.86 0.20 13.72
N TYR A 283 -22.54 1.14 13.08
CA TYR A 283 -23.99 1.13 12.90
C TYR A 283 -24.34 1.33 11.43
N ALA A 284 -25.43 0.70 11.00
CA ALA A 284 -25.96 0.89 9.64
C ALA A 284 -26.53 2.31 9.48
N LEU A 285 -26.15 2.99 8.39
CA LEU A 285 -26.68 4.31 8.02
C LEU A 285 -27.99 4.23 7.23
N GLN A 286 -28.29 3.07 6.68
CA GLN A 286 -29.46 2.77 5.85
C GLN A 286 -29.86 1.31 6.04
N ASP A 287 -30.99 0.91 5.47
CA ASP A 287 -31.35 -0.51 5.39
C ASP A 287 -30.36 -1.22 4.45
N LEU A 288 -29.94 -2.42 4.82
CA LEU A 288 -28.97 -3.24 4.08
C LEU A 288 -29.58 -4.59 3.73
N ASP A 289 -29.32 -5.03 2.52
CA ASP A 289 -29.77 -6.29 1.99
C ASP A 289 -28.65 -7.34 2.00
N LYS A 290 -29.05 -8.61 1.84
CA LYS A 290 -28.09 -9.70 1.68
C LYS A 290 -27.19 -9.46 0.47
N GLY A 291 -25.88 -9.52 0.70
CA GLY A 291 -24.84 -9.33 -0.30
C GLY A 291 -24.18 -7.96 -0.22
N ASP A 292 -24.79 -6.99 0.46
CA ASP A 292 -24.19 -5.67 0.65
C ASP A 292 -22.88 -5.78 1.43
N GLU A 293 -21.86 -5.05 0.97
CA GLU A 293 -20.63 -4.86 1.73
C GLU A 293 -20.76 -3.64 2.64
N LEU A 294 -20.21 -3.73 3.84
CA LEU A 294 -20.14 -2.63 4.79
C LEU A 294 -18.97 -1.73 4.43
N PHE A 295 -19.30 -0.51 3.99
CA PHE A 295 -18.31 0.52 3.70
C PHE A 295 -18.40 1.65 4.73
N TYR A 296 -17.23 2.15 5.10
CA TYR A 296 -17.08 3.44 5.79
C TYR A 296 -16.18 4.36 4.97
N SER A 297 -15.93 5.56 5.47
CA SER A 297 -14.95 6.45 4.87
C SER A 297 -13.70 6.51 5.74
N TYR A 298 -12.55 6.33 5.12
CA TYR A 298 -11.25 6.47 5.80
C TYR A 298 -10.94 7.92 6.17
N TYR A 299 -11.57 8.90 5.52
CA TYR A 299 -11.25 10.33 5.70
C TYR A 299 -12.45 11.24 6.05
N HIS A 300 -13.69 10.76 5.95
CA HIS A 300 -14.91 11.40 6.47
C HIS A 300 -15.41 10.75 7.76
N CYS A 301 -14.49 10.27 8.59
CA CYS A 301 -14.79 9.70 9.89
C CYS A 301 -15.07 10.78 10.95
N PRO A 302 -15.89 10.48 11.97
CA PRO A 302 -16.21 11.44 13.04
C PRO A 302 -15.01 11.91 13.87
N ASP A 303 -13.94 11.10 13.91
CA ASP A 303 -12.77 11.32 14.76
C ASP A 303 -11.51 11.72 13.98
N CYS A 304 -11.55 11.67 12.65
CA CYS A 304 -10.40 12.06 11.85
C CYS A 304 -10.44 13.57 11.56
N GLY A 305 -9.24 14.16 11.46
CA GLY A 305 -9.11 15.46 10.82
C GLY A 305 -9.49 15.37 9.35
N HIS A 306 -9.78 16.52 8.73
CA HIS A 306 -9.93 16.56 7.28
C HIS A 306 -8.55 16.40 6.64
N VAL A 307 -8.17 15.15 6.35
CA VAL A 307 -6.94 14.83 5.63
C VAL A 307 -7.30 14.67 4.15
N PRO A 308 -6.68 15.44 3.24
CA PRO A 308 -6.92 15.30 1.81
C PRO A 308 -6.27 14.01 1.30
N TRP A 309 -6.99 12.89 1.36
CA TRP A 309 -6.59 11.66 0.68
C TRP A 309 -7.37 11.46 -0.59
N GLY A 310 -6.65 11.26 -1.69
CA GLY A 310 -7.21 10.82 -2.95
C GLY A 310 -6.66 9.46 -3.36
N THR A 311 -6.93 9.10 -4.59
CA THR A 311 -6.54 7.82 -5.19
C THR A 311 -5.02 7.58 -5.17
N PRO A 312 -4.15 8.58 -5.40
CA PRO A 312 -2.70 8.40 -5.22
C PRO A 312 -2.31 8.04 -3.78
N GLU A 313 -2.89 8.71 -2.78
CA GLU A 313 -2.61 8.46 -1.37
C GLU A 313 -3.15 7.10 -0.91
N MET A 314 -4.33 6.70 -1.40
CA MET A 314 -4.89 5.37 -1.15
C MET A 314 -3.99 4.27 -1.70
N LEU A 315 -3.43 4.46 -2.90
CA LEU A 315 -2.44 3.52 -3.44
C LEU A 315 -1.16 3.51 -2.61
N ARG A 316 -0.61 4.69 -2.28
CA ARG A 316 0.63 4.84 -1.52
C ARG A 316 0.59 4.14 -0.17
N ASP A 317 -0.50 4.34 0.58
CA ASP A 317 -0.61 3.97 1.99
C ASP A 317 -1.36 2.65 2.22
N PHE A 318 -2.29 2.28 1.31
CA PHE A 318 -3.12 1.07 1.45
C PHE A 318 -2.92 0.05 0.32
N GLY A 319 -2.23 0.41 -0.75
CA GLY A 319 -1.83 -0.54 -1.79
C GLY A 319 -2.93 -0.93 -2.76
N TYR A 320 -3.98 -0.11 -2.89
CA TYR A 320 -5.06 -0.33 -3.85
C TYR A 320 -5.45 0.97 -4.56
N VAL A 321 -6.09 0.82 -5.72
CA VAL A 321 -6.70 1.92 -6.47
C VAL A 321 -8.18 1.94 -6.14
N GLU A 322 -8.69 3.06 -5.67
CA GLU A 322 -10.10 3.19 -5.27
C GLU A 322 -11.04 2.86 -6.43
N GLN A 323 -12.19 2.26 -6.11
CA GLN A 323 -13.31 2.23 -7.05
C GLN A 323 -13.94 3.63 -7.15
N TYR A 324 -14.62 3.91 -8.25
CA TYR A 324 -15.31 5.20 -8.43
C TYR A 324 -16.40 5.43 -7.37
N PRO A 325 -16.57 6.65 -6.85
CA PRO A 325 -15.87 7.87 -7.26
C PRO A 325 -14.42 7.95 -6.76
N GLN A 326 -13.54 8.48 -7.60
CA GLN A 326 -12.13 8.72 -7.31
C GLN A 326 -11.86 10.22 -7.13
N THR A 327 -10.87 10.56 -6.30
CA THR A 327 -10.44 11.94 -6.06
C THR A 327 -8.95 12.09 -6.33
N PHE A 328 -8.54 13.18 -6.98
CA PHE A 328 -7.14 13.50 -7.26
C PHE A 328 -6.83 14.91 -6.79
N TYR A 329 -5.88 15.03 -5.86
CA TYR A 329 -5.35 16.32 -5.39
C TYR A 329 -4.11 16.67 -6.23
N LEU A 330 -4.30 17.51 -7.25
CA LEU A 330 -3.24 17.87 -8.21
C LEU A 330 -2.42 19.09 -7.77
N ASP A 331 -3.06 20.01 -7.03
CA ASP A 331 -2.48 21.22 -6.40
C ASP A 331 -3.41 21.70 -5.26
N ASP A 332 -3.00 22.70 -4.47
CA ASP A 332 -3.73 23.24 -3.31
C ASP A 332 -5.16 23.68 -3.68
N ASN A 333 -5.33 24.13 -4.93
CA ASN A 333 -6.60 24.62 -5.47
C ASN A 333 -7.15 23.73 -6.61
N MET A 334 -6.52 22.58 -6.90
CA MET A 334 -6.91 21.71 -8.01
C MET A 334 -7.25 20.32 -7.49
N ILE A 335 -8.52 20.16 -7.13
CA ILE A 335 -9.10 18.89 -6.71
C ILE A 335 -10.04 18.41 -7.80
N LEU A 336 -9.68 17.27 -8.40
CA LEU A 336 -10.42 16.60 -9.45
C LEU A 336 -11.19 15.42 -8.87
N TYR A 337 -12.49 15.37 -9.14
CA TYR A 337 -13.35 14.24 -8.81
C TYR A 337 -13.76 13.56 -10.11
N VAL A 338 -13.79 12.22 -10.08
CA VAL A 338 -14.17 11.40 -11.23
C VAL A 338 -15.16 10.34 -10.76
N ASP A 339 -16.28 10.20 -11.46
CA ASP A 339 -17.30 9.20 -11.15
C ASP A 339 -17.86 8.56 -12.43
N GLN A 340 -18.46 7.37 -12.29
CA GLN A 340 -19.16 6.68 -13.37
C GLN A 340 -20.52 7.34 -13.64
N ASP A 341 -20.84 7.58 -14.91
CA ASP A 341 -22.06 8.32 -15.29
C ASP A 341 -23.34 7.46 -15.34
N GLY A 342 -23.26 6.19 -14.94
CA GLY A 342 -24.35 5.20 -15.02
C GLY A 342 -24.61 4.64 -16.42
N GLN A 343 -23.97 5.18 -17.46
CA GLN A 343 -24.04 4.72 -18.86
C GLN A 343 -22.77 4.00 -19.30
N GLY A 344 -21.87 3.72 -18.37
CA GLY A 344 -20.54 3.16 -18.63
C GLY A 344 -19.49 4.19 -19.06
N GLY A 345 -19.84 5.49 -19.05
CA GLY A 345 -18.90 6.59 -19.21
C GLY A 345 -18.43 7.14 -17.86
N TYR A 346 -17.59 8.18 -17.95
CA TYR A 346 -17.01 8.86 -16.79
C TYR A 346 -17.29 10.35 -16.84
N LYS A 347 -17.59 10.94 -15.69
CA LYS A 347 -17.77 12.38 -15.50
C LYS A 347 -16.72 12.88 -14.53
N ALA A 348 -16.11 14.00 -14.90
CA ALA A 348 -15.21 14.74 -14.04
C ALA A 348 -15.84 16.06 -13.60
N TRP A 349 -15.48 16.54 -12.42
CA TRP A 349 -15.69 17.92 -12.00
C TRP A 349 -14.55 18.38 -11.08
N CYS A 350 -14.39 19.68 -10.97
CA CYS A 350 -13.36 20.30 -10.13
C CYS A 350 -14.04 21.11 -9.04
N LYS A 351 -13.53 21.05 -7.80
CA LYS A 351 -14.13 21.79 -6.68
C LYS A 351 -13.83 23.28 -6.72
N GLU A 352 -12.61 23.65 -7.07
CA GLU A 352 -12.16 25.05 -7.04
C GLU A 352 -11.67 25.50 -8.41
N GLN A 353 -10.56 24.91 -8.89
CA GLN A 353 -10.01 25.18 -10.21
C GLN A 353 -9.82 23.88 -10.99
N CYS A 354 -10.17 23.90 -12.29
CA CYS A 354 -9.79 22.82 -13.19
C CYS A 354 -8.38 23.05 -13.76
N PRO A 355 -7.60 21.97 -13.97
CA PRO A 355 -6.25 22.08 -14.52
C PRO A 355 -6.25 22.74 -15.91
N PRO A 356 -5.15 23.40 -16.31
CA PRO A 356 -5.01 23.94 -17.65
C PRO A 356 -5.09 22.85 -18.71
N LYS A 357 -5.84 23.08 -19.79
CA LYS A 357 -6.08 22.10 -20.86
C LYS A 357 -4.80 21.58 -21.49
N ALA A 358 -3.83 22.47 -21.74
CA ALA A 358 -2.53 22.11 -22.29
C ALA A 358 -1.75 21.15 -21.36
N TRP A 359 -1.86 21.35 -20.04
CA TRP A 359 -1.23 20.44 -19.07
C TRP A 359 -1.93 19.08 -19.06
N VAL A 360 -3.27 19.04 -19.06
CA VAL A 360 -4.03 17.78 -19.13
C VAL A 360 -3.69 16.98 -20.39
N GLN A 361 -3.62 17.65 -21.54
CA GLN A 361 -3.21 17.03 -22.81
C GLN A 361 -1.79 16.43 -22.71
N LYS A 362 -0.85 17.19 -22.14
CA LYS A 362 0.52 16.70 -21.93
C LYS A 362 0.56 15.45 -21.04
N GLN A 363 -0.25 15.40 -19.97
CA GLN A 363 -0.33 14.22 -19.10
C GLN A 363 -0.95 13.02 -19.81
N LEU A 364 -2.00 13.22 -20.61
CA LEU A 364 -2.58 12.16 -21.43
C LEU A 364 -1.59 11.60 -22.45
N GLU A 365 -0.90 12.48 -23.19
CA GLU A 365 0.15 12.07 -24.12
C GLU A 365 1.30 11.32 -23.41
N TYR A 366 1.61 11.70 -22.16
CA TYR A 366 2.59 10.99 -21.35
C TYR A 366 2.10 9.58 -20.99
N LEU A 367 0.89 9.44 -20.47
CA LEU A 367 0.32 8.13 -20.11
C LEU A 367 0.18 7.20 -21.32
N GLN A 368 -0.15 7.75 -22.49
CA GLN A 368 -0.16 7.03 -23.78
C GLN A 368 1.24 6.63 -24.27
N ARG A 369 2.32 7.20 -23.73
CA ARG A 369 3.70 6.76 -24.03
C ARG A 369 4.23 5.77 -22.99
N VAL A 370 3.77 5.88 -21.74
CA VAL A 370 3.99 4.88 -20.68
C VAL A 370 3.14 3.62 -20.90
N ASP A 371 2.54 3.51 -22.08
CA ASP A 371 1.62 2.49 -22.54
C ASP A 371 2.20 1.06 -22.51
N GLU A 372 1.42 0.11 -23.00
CA GLU A 372 1.66 -1.32 -23.01
C GLU A 372 3.11 -1.73 -23.26
N ASP A 373 3.91 -1.03 -24.07
CA ASP A 373 5.32 -1.39 -24.29
C ASP A 373 6.19 -1.30 -23.02
N ASP A 374 6.04 -0.26 -22.22
CA ASP A 374 6.80 -0.11 -20.97
C ASP A 374 6.33 -1.13 -19.92
N ILE A 375 5.01 -1.28 -19.80
CA ILE A 375 4.37 -2.23 -18.89
C ILE A 375 4.72 -3.67 -19.31
N ALA A 376 4.65 -4.00 -20.60
CA ALA A 376 4.95 -5.32 -21.17
C ALA A 376 6.44 -5.65 -21.06
N THR A 377 7.32 -4.68 -21.30
CA THR A 377 8.77 -4.88 -21.16
C THR A 377 9.15 -5.13 -19.69
N ALA A 378 8.47 -4.46 -18.75
CA ALA A 378 8.71 -4.64 -17.32
C ALA A 378 8.04 -5.90 -16.74
N THR A 379 6.99 -6.41 -17.37
CA THR A 379 6.16 -7.54 -16.91
C THR A 379 6.96 -8.75 -16.43
N PRO A 380 8.02 -9.23 -17.12
CA PRO A 380 8.77 -10.41 -16.68
C PRO A 380 9.49 -10.27 -15.32
N TYR A 381 9.64 -9.05 -14.82
CA TYR A 381 10.44 -8.74 -13.63
C TYR A 381 9.61 -8.23 -12.44
N ILE A 382 8.30 -8.06 -12.63
CA ILE A 382 7.40 -7.48 -11.62
C ILE A 382 6.40 -8.58 -11.20
N PRO A 383 6.22 -8.83 -9.90
CA PRO A 383 5.17 -9.72 -9.43
C PRO A 383 3.80 -9.30 -9.98
N GLU A 384 3.00 -10.27 -10.44
CA GLU A 384 1.72 -10.02 -11.12
C GLU A 384 0.77 -9.14 -10.29
N LYS A 385 0.77 -9.30 -8.95
CA LYS A 385 -0.02 -8.46 -8.05
C LYS A 385 0.36 -6.97 -8.13
N GLU A 386 1.66 -6.65 -8.07
CA GLU A 386 2.15 -5.28 -8.19
C GLU A 386 1.79 -4.71 -9.56
N LEU A 387 2.02 -5.49 -10.62
CA LEU A 387 1.76 -5.10 -12.00
C LEU A 387 0.28 -4.78 -12.25
N ASN A 388 -0.64 -5.59 -11.71
CA ASN A 388 -2.07 -5.37 -11.86
C ASN A 388 -2.54 -4.10 -11.14
N ILE A 389 -1.98 -3.78 -9.97
CA ILE A 389 -2.28 -2.53 -9.28
C ILE A 389 -1.72 -1.33 -10.07
N ILE A 390 -0.51 -1.44 -10.63
CA ILE A 390 0.08 -0.40 -11.49
C ILE A 390 -0.80 -0.15 -12.72
N ARG A 391 -1.31 -1.21 -13.36
CA ARG A 391 -2.25 -1.10 -14.51
C ARG A 391 -3.54 -0.41 -14.11
N GLN A 392 -4.15 -0.80 -12.97
CA GLN A 392 -5.35 -0.13 -12.45
C GLN A 392 -5.11 1.36 -12.21
N TYR A 393 -3.93 1.73 -11.70
CA TYR A 393 -3.59 3.13 -11.43
C TYR A 393 -3.35 3.93 -12.72
N HIS A 394 -2.65 3.34 -13.69
CA HIS A 394 -2.50 3.92 -15.03
C HIS A 394 -3.85 4.15 -15.72
N GLU A 395 -4.75 3.18 -15.64
CA GLU A 395 -6.12 3.29 -16.15
C GLU A 395 -6.90 4.40 -15.44
N ALA A 396 -6.86 4.45 -14.11
CA ALA A 396 -7.50 5.49 -13.31
C ALA A 396 -7.04 6.90 -13.70
N LEU A 397 -5.72 7.12 -13.82
CA LEU A 397 -5.17 8.40 -14.28
C LEU A 397 -5.60 8.75 -15.71
N THR A 398 -5.57 7.76 -16.61
CA THR A 398 -5.97 7.94 -18.01
C THR A 398 -7.44 8.34 -18.12
N ILE A 399 -8.32 7.67 -17.38
CA ILE A 399 -9.75 7.99 -17.30
C ILE A 399 -9.94 9.40 -16.71
N ALA A 400 -9.28 9.70 -15.59
CA ALA A 400 -9.40 10.99 -14.92
C ALA A 400 -9.04 12.16 -15.84
N PHE A 401 -7.89 12.08 -16.52
CA PHE A 401 -7.46 13.13 -17.43
C PHE A 401 -8.28 13.19 -18.72
N THR A 402 -8.78 12.06 -19.20
CA THR A 402 -9.70 12.04 -20.36
C THR A 402 -11.02 12.71 -20.00
N ALA A 403 -11.56 12.41 -18.83
CA ALA A 403 -12.84 12.95 -18.36
C ALA A 403 -12.76 14.45 -18.02
N VAL A 404 -11.63 14.94 -17.51
CA VAL A 404 -11.45 16.38 -17.18
C VAL A 404 -11.14 17.24 -18.41
N LEU A 405 -10.57 16.66 -19.49
CA LEU A 405 -10.12 17.43 -20.66
C LEU A 405 -11.20 18.37 -21.26
N PRO A 406 -12.49 17.99 -21.39
CA PRO A 406 -13.53 18.87 -21.93
C PRO A 406 -13.88 20.06 -21.02
N ILE A 407 -13.59 19.97 -19.71
CA ILE A 407 -13.88 21.00 -18.71
C ILE A 407 -12.62 21.70 -18.19
N ALA A 408 -11.45 21.30 -18.68
CA ALA A 408 -10.16 21.92 -18.37
C ALA A 408 -10.15 23.39 -18.82
N THR A 409 -9.40 24.22 -18.10
CA THR A 409 -9.38 25.66 -18.38
C THR A 409 -8.52 25.98 -19.60
N GLU A 410 -9.00 26.85 -20.49
CA GLU A 410 -8.24 27.33 -21.67
C GLU A 410 -7.14 28.36 -21.29
N ASN A 411 -7.12 28.82 -20.03
CA ASN A 411 -6.09 29.73 -19.57
C ASN A 411 -4.77 28.97 -19.44
N ASP A 412 -3.80 29.33 -20.29
CA ASP A 412 -2.38 28.97 -20.17
C ASP A 412 -1.71 29.64 -18.96
N SER A 413 -2.45 30.01 -17.91
CA SER A 413 -1.83 30.43 -16.66
C SER A 413 -0.95 29.27 -16.20
N VAL A 414 0.36 29.45 -16.42
CA VAL A 414 1.42 28.51 -16.07
C VAL A 414 1.12 28.07 -14.65
N LEU A 415 0.92 26.76 -14.46
CA LEU A 415 0.88 26.19 -13.11
C LEU A 415 2.06 26.81 -12.37
N PRO A 416 1.85 27.46 -11.20
CA PRO A 416 2.93 28.17 -10.51
C PRO A 416 4.13 27.24 -10.48
N ASN A 417 5.24 27.64 -11.11
CA ASN A 417 6.38 26.79 -11.43
C ASN A 417 6.84 26.07 -10.14
N THR A 418 6.35 24.84 -9.90
CA THR A 418 6.37 24.24 -8.56
C THR A 418 7.77 23.75 -8.15
N THR A 419 8.68 23.62 -9.12
CA THR A 419 10.03 23.11 -8.88
C THR A 419 10.94 24.09 -8.14
N ASP A 420 10.73 25.41 -8.28
CA ASP A 420 11.63 26.41 -7.67
C ASP A 420 11.17 26.93 -6.29
N ASP A 421 9.88 26.77 -5.93
CA ASP A 421 9.32 27.33 -4.69
C ASP A 421 8.97 26.27 -3.63
N ALA A 422 8.63 25.02 -4.02
CA ALA A 422 8.35 23.94 -3.06
C ALA A 422 9.60 23.46 -2.31
N SER A 423 10.78 23.54 -2.92
CA SER A 423 12.06 23.25 -2.26
C SER A 423 12.47 24.31 -1.23
N LYS A 424 11.94 25.53 -1.34
CA LYS A 424 12.18 26.60 -0.36
C LYS A 424 11.22 26.56 0.83
N ARG A 425 10.00 26.05 0.65
CA ARG A 425 9.00 25.96 1.73
C ARG A 425 9.10 24.71 2.60
N SER A 426 9.84 23.68 2.18
CA SER A 426 10.00 22.41 2.92
C SER A 426 11.26 22.36 3.81
N LEU A 427 11.98 23.47 3.95
CA LEU A 427 13.19 23.61 4.77
C LEU A 427 13.11 24.70 5.86
N GLU A 428 11.94 25.29 6.07
CA GLU A 428 11.60 26.12 7.24
C GLU A 428 10.60 25.35 8.11
#